data_AF-A8GLU7-F1
#
_entry.id   AF-A8GLU7-F1
#
_cell.length_a   1.000
_cell.length_b   1.000
_cell.length_c   1.000
_cell.angle_alpha   90.00
_cell.angle_beta   90.00
_cell.angle_gamma   90.00
#
_symmetry.space_group_name_H-M   'P 1'
#
loop_
_entity.id
_entity.type
_entity.pdbx_description
1 polymer ?
#
loop_
_entity_poly.entity_id
_entity_poly.type
_entity_poly.pdbx_seq_one_letter_code
_entity_poly.pdbx_strand_id
1 'polypeptide(L)'
;MLPDQELHIYNLLEKLLKESHKSIIDCYKNENLYKHQLAEIYCQQAQSYTANGSTKLSEGSIELYENASNLGSEEAHITLGTIEFKSGNYVKALEYFKNTTRISYAQEDFSKSLHLKESELKKNIQQKNSQDTAKLTSEIIELYSKQVDSL
;
A
#
# COMPACT_ATOMS: atom_id res chain seq x y z
N MET A 1 18.69 18.02 49.40
CA MET A 1 17.44 17.21 49.38
C MET A 1 16.35 18.11 48.83
N LEU A 2 15.60 17.67 47.81
CA LEU A 2 14.39 18.42 47.44
C LEU A 2 13.43 18.40 48.64
N PRO A 3 12.72 19.51 48.95
CA PRO A 3 11.67 19.50 49.96
C PRO A 3 10.68 18.36 49.68
N ASP A 4 10.24 17.64 50.71
CA ASP A 4 9.36 16.45 50.56
C ASP A 4 8.11 16.72 49.71
N GLN A 5 7.63 17.97 49.70
CA GLN A 5 6.52 18.42 48.86
C GLN A 5 6.84 18.44 47.36
N GLU A 6 8.03 18.88 46.95
CA GLU A 6 8.43 18.88 45.54
C GLU A 6 8.61 17.46 45.02
N LEU A 7 9.24 16.58 45.82
CA LEU A 7 9.38 15.17 45.45
C LEU A 7 8.02 14.48 45.27
N HIS A 8 7.05 14.80 46.14
CA HIS A 8 5.69 14.28 46.01
C HIS A 8 5.01 14.73 44.71
N ILE A 9 5.16 16.02 44.34
CA ILE A 9 4.60 16.56 43.09
C ILE A 9 5.21 15.88 41.86
N TYR A 10 6.54 15.68 41.85
CA TYR A 10 7.21 14.99 40.73
C TYR A 10 6.75 13.54 40.59
N ASN A 11 6.61 12.81 41.70
CA ASN A 11 6.10 11.43 41.67
C ASN A 11 4.65 11.36 41.17
N LEU A 12 3.81 12.33 41.55
CA LEU A 12 2.44 12.41 41.07
C LEU A 12 2.39 12.69 39.56
N LEU A 13 3.23 13.62 39.08
CA LEU A 13 3.34 13.92 37.65
C LEU A 13 3.80 12.71 36.84
N GLU A 14 4.82 11.99 37.32
CA GLU A 14 5.32 10.77 36.66
C GLU A 14 4.21 9.71 36.53
N LYS A 15 3.43 9.50 37.59
CA LYS A 15 2.30 8.57 37.58
C LYS A 15 1.26 8.96 36.52
N LEU A 16 0.86 10.23 36.49
CA LEU A 16 -0.12 10.75 35.53
C LEU A 16 0.37 10.62 34.08
N LEU A 17 1.67 10.87 33.83
CA LEU A 17 2.26 10.70 32.51
C LEU A 17 2.25 9.24 32.05
N LYS A 18 2.58 8.29 32.95
CA LYS A 18 2.54 6.86 32.62
C LYS A 18 1.11 6.38 32.34
N GLU A 19 0.13 6.81 33.14
CA GLU A 19 -1.28 6.44 32.97
C GLU A 19 -1.86 7.01 31.67
N SER A 20 -1.60 8.28 31.37
CA SER A 20 -2.04 8.91 30.12
C SER A 20 -1.40 8.28 28.88
N HIS A 21 -0.09 8.01 28.92
CA HIS A 21 0.59 7.32 27.82
C HIS A 21 0.00 5.92 27.57
N LYS A 22 -0.25 5.14 28.63
CA LYS A 22 -0.90 3.83 28.52
C LYS A 22 -2.30 3.94 27.90
N SER A 23 -3.12 4.87 28.39
CA SER A 23 -4.47 5.09 27.85
C SER A 23 -4.45 5.46 26.37
N ILE A 24 -3.51 6.32 25.95
CA ILE A 24 -3.35 6.72 24.55
C ILE A 24 -2.97 5.51 23.69
N ILE A 25 -2.02 4.69 24.14
CA ILE A 25 -1.63 3.46 23.44
C ILE A 25 -2.82 2.52 23.31
N ASP A 26 -3.59 2.31 24.37
CA ASP A 26 -4.75 1.41 24.35
C ASP A 26 -5.84 1.94 23.40
N CYS A 27 -6.07 3.27 23.35
CA CYS A 27 -6.94 3.89 22.36
C CYS A 27 -6.45 3.65 20.91
N TYR A 28 -5.18 3.88 20.62
CA TYR A 28 -4.61 3.64 19.29
C TYR A 28 -4.66 2.17 18.88
N LYS A 29 -4.40 1.24 19.82
CA LYS A 29 -4.54 -0.20 19.57
C LYS A 29 -5.98 -0.56 19.20
N ASN A 30 -6.95 -0.03 19.93
CA ASN A 30 -8.36 -0.26 19.63
C ASN A 30 -8.77 0.34 18.29
N GLU A 31 -8.33 1.56 17.96
CA GLU A 31 -8.59 2.18 16.65
C GLU A 31 -8.05 1.32 15.51
N ASN A 32 -6.80 0.85 15.62
CA ASN A 32 -6.19 -0.02 14.62
C ASN A 32 -6.90 -1.38 14.52
N LEU A 33 -7.33 -1.93 15.65
CA LEU A 33 -8.14 -3.16 15.67
C LEU A 33 -9.46 -2.98 14.91
N TYR A 34 -10.17 -1.87 15.15
CA TYR A 34 -11.44 -1.60 14.45
C TYR A 34 -11.23 -1.36 12.96
N LYS A 35 -10.18 -0.64 12.55
CA LYS A 35 -9.82 -0.48 11.13
C LYS A 35 -9.55 -1.84 10.48
N HIS A 36 -8.78 -2.69 11.14
CA HIS A 36 -8.46 -4.02 10.64
C HIS A 36 -9.71 -4.89 10.48
N GLN A 37 -10.56 -4.96 11.51
CA GLN A 37 -11.81 -5.72 11.47
C GLN A 37 -12.77 -5.21 10.38
N LEU A 38 -12.89 -3.88 10.23
CA LEU A 38 -13.73 -3.29 9.20
C LEU A 38 -13.20 -3.61 7.79
N ALA A 39 -11.88 -3.55 7.60
CA ALA A 39 -11.25 -3.91 6.34
C ALA A 39 -11.47 -5.39 5.99
N GLU A 40 -11.38 -6.28 6.98
CA GLU A 40 -11.68 -7.71 6.82
C GLU A 40 -13.14 -7.95 6.41
N ILE A 41 -14.09 -7.25 7.04
CA ILE A 41 -15.51 -7.32 6.67
C ILE A 41 -15.70 -6.88 5.21
N TYR A 42 -15.07 -5.78 4.80
CA TYR A 42 -15.15 -5.33 3.41
C TYR A 42 -14.58 -6.36 2.43
N CYS A 43 -13.43 -6.97 2.74
CA CYS A 43 -12.86 -8.05 1.92
C CYS A 43 -13.83 -9.25 1.80
N GLN A 44 -14.40 -9.71 2.91
CA GLN A 44 -15.36 -10.83 2.93
C GLN A 44 -16.62 -10.51 2.12
N GLN A 45 -17.16 -9.29 2.25
CA GLN A 45 -18.29 -8.84 1.45
C GLN A 45 -17.92 -8.81 -0.04
N ALA A 46 -16.76 -8.25 -0.38
CA ALA A 46 -16.30 -8.17 -1.77
C ALA A 46 -16.18 -9.57 -2.40
N GLN A 47 -15.65 -10.54 -1.67
CA GLN A 47 -15.58 -11.95 -2.08
C GLN A 47 -16.98 -12.57 -2.27
N SER A 48 -17.95 -12.25 -1.42
CA SER A 48 -19.32 -12.75 -1.59
C SER A 48 -20.00 -12.25 -2.88
N TYR A 49 -19.61 -11.05 -3.34
CA TYR A 49 -20.06 -10.48 -4.62
C TYR A 49 -19.27 -10.99 -5.83
N THR A 50 -18.16 -11.69 -5.62
CA THR A 50 -17.47 -12.38 -6.71
C THR A 50 -18.12 -13.71 -7.00
N ALA A 51 -18.64 -13.87 -8.22
CA ALA A 51 -19.06 -15.18 -8.67
C ALA A 51 -17.85 -16.13 -8.67
N ASN A 52 -17.96 -17.24 -7.94
CA ASN A 52 -16.92 -18.28 -7.86
C ASN A 52 -16.40 -18.62 -9.25
N GLY A 53 -15.12 -18.31 -9.51
CA GLY A 53 -14.42 -18.63 -10.77
C GLY A 53 -14.38 -17.50 -11.81
N SER A 54 -14.99 -16.34 -11.56
CA SER A 54 -14.86 -15.18 -12.45
C SER A 54 -13.56 -14.41 -12.19
N THR A 55 -12.81 -14.12 -13.25
CA THR A 55 -11.60 -13.28 -13.19
C THR A 55 -11.91 -11.79 -13.15
N LYS A 56 -13.20 -11.42 -13.22
CA LYS A 56 -13.69 -10.04 -13.30
C LYS A 56 -14.60 -9.76 -12.12
N LEU A 57 -14.15 -8.87 -11.23
CA LEU A 57 -14.97 -8.35 -10.14
C LEU A 57 -16.14 -7.54 -10.68
N SER A 58 -17.26 -7.55 -9.97
CA SER A 58 -18.31 -6.54 -10.15
C SER A 58 -17.82 -5.19 -9.63
N GLU A 59 -18.40 -4.09 -10.13
CA GLU A 59 -18.05 -2.73 -9.66
C GLU A 59 -18.22 -2.58 -8.14
N GLY A 60 -19.30 -3.14 -7.57
CA GLY A 60 -19.50 -3.13 -6.12
C GLY A 60 -18.45 -3.94 -5.34
N SER A 61 -17.89 -5.00 -5.92
CA SER A 61 -16.79 -5.75 -5.31
C SER A 61 -15.49 -4.94 -5.34
N ILE A 62 -15.22 -4.20 -6.43
CA ILE A 62 -14.08 -3.29 -6.53
C ILE A 62 -14.15 -2.20 -5.47
N GLU A 63 -15.30 -1.54 -5.32
CA GLU A 63 -15.50 -0.47 -4.32
C GLU A 63 -15.26 -0.97 -2.89
N LEU A 64 -15.71 -2.18 -2.57
CA LEU A 64 -15.47 -2.80 -1.26
C LEU A 64 -13.98 -3.07 -1.03
N TYR A 65 -13.25 -3.56 -2.04
CA TYR A 65 -11.79 -3.70 -1.92
C TYR A 65 -11.08 -2.35 -1.82
N GLU A 66 -11.53 -1.30 -2.51
CA GLU A 66 -10.95 0.04 -2.36
C GLU A 66 -11.15 0.58 -0.93
N ASN A 67 -12.34 0.38 -0.36
CA ASN A 67 -12.61 0.73 1.03
C ASN A 67 -11.71 -0.06 2.01
N ALA A 68 -11.51 -1.36 1.78
CA ALA A 68 -10.60 -2.17 2.59
C ALA A 68 -9.13 -1.74 2.43
N SER A 69 -8.71 -1.38 1.22
CA SER A 69 -7.37 -0.87 0.92
C SER A 69 -7.10 0.45 1.64
N ASN A 70 -8.07 1.38 1.65
CA ASN A 70 -7.97 2.64 2.39
C ASN A 70 -7.82 2.45 3.91
N LEU A 71 -8.26 1.30 4.43
CA LEU A 71 -8.07 0.89 5.83
C LEU A 71 -6.77 0.11 6.07
N GLY A 72 -5.95 -0.07 5.04
CA GLY A 72 -4.65 -0.74 5.12
C GLY A 72 -4.70 -2.27 4.94
N SER A 73 -5.78 -2.83 4.37
CA SER A 73 -5.85 -4.28 4.12
C SER A 73 -4.84 -4.70 3.05
N GLU A 74 -3.90 -5.55 3.45
CA GLU A 74 -2.94 -6.17 2.53
C GLU A 74 -3.64 -7.06 1.51
N GLU A 75 -4.69 -7.78 1.90
CA GLU A 75 -5.47 -8.62 0.99
C GLU A 75 -6.13 -7.79 -0.11
N ALA A 76 -6.69 -6.63 0.26
CA ALA A 76 -7.30 -5.72 -0.69
C ALA A 76 -6.26 -5.15 -1.66
N HIS A 77 -5.10 -4.71 -1.15
CA HIS A 77 -3.98 -4.27 -1.97
C HIS A 77 -3.53 -5.34 -2.98
N ILE A 78 -3.37 -6.59 -2.55
CA ILE A 78 -2.99 -7.70 -3.44
C ILE A 78 -4.07 -7.92 -4.51
N THR A 79 -5.34 -7.89 -4.11
CA THR A 79 -6.46 -8.17 -5.01
C THR A 79 -6.61 -7.09 -6.08
N LEU A 80 -6.65 -5.82 -5.68
CA LEU A 80 -6.73 -4.68 -6.59
C LEU A 80 -5.49 -4.61 -7.49
N GLY A 81 -4.30 -4.81 -6.93
CA GLY A 81 -3.06 -4.87 -7.70
C GLY A 81 -3.10 -5.96 -8.77
N THR A 82 -3.58 -7.16 -8.43
CA THR A 82 -3.70 -8.28 -9.37
C THR A 82 -4.68 -7.98 -10.51
N ILE A 83 -5.77 -7.26 -10.21
CA ILE A 83 -6.78 -6.88 -11.21
C ILE A 83 -6.23 -5.84 -12.17
N GLU A 84 -5.60 -4.80 -11.65
CA GLU A 84 -4.96 -3.77 -12.47
C GLU A 84 -3.85 -4.38 -13.33
N PHE A 85 -3.07 -5.30 -12.75
CA PHE A 85 -2.03 -6.05 -13.46
C PHE A 85 -2.61 -6.86 -14.63
N LYS A 86 -3.68 -7.63 -14.41
CA LYS A 86 -4.35 -8.41 -15.46
C LYS A 86 -5.01 -7.52 -16.51
N SER A 87 -5.41 -6.31 -16.13
CA SER A 87 -5.96 -5.29 -17.04
C SER A 87 -4.89 -4.53 -17.82
N GLY A 88 -3.60 -4.77 -17.54
CA GLY A 88 -2.47 -4.07 -18.19
C GLY A 88 -2.13 -2.70 -17.58
N ASN A 89 -2.77 -2.32 -16.47
CA ASN A 89 -2.56 -1.06 -15.77
C ASN A 89 -1.41 -1.19 -14.75
N TYR A 90 -0.20 -1.48 -15.23
CA TYR A 90 0.93 -1.88 -14.39
C TYR A 90 1.37 -0.83 -13.37
N VAL A 91 1.27 0.46 -13.68
CA VAL A 91 1.60 1.55 -12.74
C VAL A 91 0.68 1.54 -11.53
N LYS A 92 -0.63 1.43 -11.77
CA LYS A 92 -1.65 1.39 -10.70
C LYS A 92 -1.56 0.08 -9.90
N ALA A 93 -1.24 -1.03 -10.57
CA ALA A 93 -0.95 -2.29 -9.91
C ALA A 93 0.22 -2.15 -8.91
N LEU A 94 1.32 -1.50 -9.34
CA LEU A 94 2.49 -1.25 -8.50
C LEU A 94 2.16 -0.37 -7.28
N GLU A 95 1.30 0.64 -7.44
CA GLU A 95 0.86 1.48 -6.30
C GLU A 95 0.16 0.66 -5.22
N TYR A 96 -0.71 -0.27 -5.62
CA TYR A 96 -1.35 -1.18 -4.66
C TYR A 96 -0.35 -2.13 -4.01
N PHE A 97 0.54 -2.76 -4.79
CA PHE A 97 1.50 -3.72 -4.25
C PHE A 97 2.56 -3.11 -3.32
N LYS A 98 2.90 -1.82 -3.45
CA LYS A 98 3.79 -1.10 -2.53
C LYS A 98 3.30 -1.09 -1.09
N ASN A 99 1.99 -1.17 -0.89
CA ASN A 99 1.37 -1.21 0.44
C ASN A 99 1.20 -2.66 0.95
N THR A 100 1.99 -3.60 0.42
CA THR A 100 2.00 -5.00 0.85
C THR A 100 3.39 -5.40 1.34
N THR A 101 3.45 -6.31 2.31
CA THR A 101 4.72 -6.90 2.78
C THR A 101 5.20 -8.03 1.88
N ARG A 102 4.40 -8.43 0.88
CA ARG A 102 4.68 -9.53 -0.05
C ARG A 102 5.57 -9.08 -1.21
N ILE A 103 6.88 -9.13 -0.95
CA ILE A 103 7.97 -8.80 -1.89
C ILE A 103 7.84 -9.51 -3.24
N SER A 104 7.32 -10.75 -3.29
CA SER A 104 7.22 -11.52 -4.53
C SER A 104 6.30 -10.89 -5.57
N TYR A 105 5.17 -10.27 -5.15
CA TYR A 105 4.28 -9.58 -6.07
C TYR A 105 4.99 -8.34 -6.64
N ALA A 106 5.47 -7.47 -5.76
CA ALA A 106 6.21 -6.27 -6.16
C ALA A 106 7.40 -6.54 -7.11
N GLN A 107 8.15 -7.64 -6.90
CA GLN A 107 9.27 -8.03 -7.76
C GLN A 107 8.84 -8.55 -9.14
N GLU A 108 7.82 -9.42 -9.20
CA GLU A 108 7.32 -9.96 -10.46
C GLU A 108 6.68 -8.85 -11.31
N ASP A 109 5.96 -7.93 -10.67
CA ASP A 109 5.29 -6.81 -11.31
C ASP A 109 6.26 -5.74 -11.83
N PHE A 110 7.32 -5.45 -11.06
CA PHE A 110 8.40 -4.57 -11.51
C PHE A 110 9.11 -5.14 -12.75
N SER A 111 9.44 -6.43 -12.71
CA SER A 111 10.14 -7.11 -13.81
C SER A 111 9.32 -7.07 -15.11
N LYS A 112 7.99 -7.24 -15.02
CA LYS A 112 7.10 -7.17 -16.18
C LYS A 112 6.85 -5.74 -16.67
N SER A 113 6.68 -4.79 -15.75
CA SER A 113 6.55 -3.36 -16.09
C SER A 113 7.78 -2.86 -16.83
N LEU A 114 8.97 -3.26 -16.37
CA LEU A 114 10.24 -2.97 -17.02
C LEU A 114 10.29 -3.56 -18.43
N HIS A 115 9.98 -4.84 -18.56
CA HIS A 115 9.99 -5.53 -19.86
C HIS A 115 9.05 -4.88 -20.89
N LEU A 116 7.88 -4.41 -20.45
CA LEU A 116 6.92 -3.72 -21.31
C LEU A 116 7.46 -2.36 -21.77
N LYS A 117 8.00 -1.57 -20.83
CA LYS A 117 8.58 -0.26 -21.11
C LYS A 117 9.81 -0.36 -22.03
N GLU A 118 10.61 -1.41 -21.88
CA GLU A 118 11.70 -1.75 -22.80
C GLU A 118 11.20 -2.11 -24.20
N SER A 119 10.11 -2.86 -24.30
CA SER A 119 9.49 -3.22 -25.59
C SER A 119 8.95 -1.99 -26.32
N GLU A 120 8.26 -1.08 -25.61
CA GLU A 120 7.82 0.22 -26.15
C GLU A 120 9.01 1.06 -26.62
N LEU A 121 10.08 1.12 -25.83
CA LEU A 121 11.31 1.83 -26.20
C LEU A 121 11.89 1.27 -27.50
N LYS A 122 12.00 -0.07 -27.64
CA LYS A 122 12.51 -0.72 -28.86
C LYS A 122 11.66 -0.39 -30.09
N LYS A 123 10.33 -0.38 -29.93
CA LYS A 123 9.39 -0.01 -31.01
C LYS A 123 9.53 1.47 -31.40
N ASN A 124 9.63 2.37 -30.42
CA ASN A 124 9.77 3.82 -30.68
C ASN A 124 11.13 4.19 -31.28
N ILE A 125 12.20 3.50 -30.86
CA ILE A 125 13.53 3.62 -31.48
C ILE A 125 13.50 3.15 -32.93
N GLN A 126 12.83 2.04 -33.24
CA GLN A 126 12.63 1.58 -34.63
C GLN A 126 11.82 2.60 -35.46
N GLN A 127 10.91 3.35 -34.83
CA GLN A 127 10.11 4.40 -35.45
C GLN A 127 10.82 5.77 -35.52
N LYS A 128 12.08 5.87 -35.08
CA LYS A 128 13.00 7.01 -35.27
C LYS A 128 12.59 8.35 -34.62
N ASN A 129 11.72 8.36 -33.61
CA ASN A 129 11.38 9.59 -32.88
C ASN A 129 12.29 9.78 -31.65
N SER A 130 13.33 10.61 -31.78
CA SER A 130 14.40 10.76 -30.77
C SER A 130 13.95 11.44 -29.47
N GLN A 131 12.92 12.27 -29.52
CA GLN A 131 12.41 13.03 -28.37
C GLN A 131 11.58 12.17 -27.41
N ASP A 132 10.83 11.20 -27.94
CA ASP A 132 10.06 10.23 -27.15
C ASP A 132 10.99 9.23 -26.44
N THR A 133 12.13 8.93 -27.06
CA THR A 133 13.12 8.00 -26.51
C THR A 133 13.74 8.54 -25.22
N ALA A 134 14.18 9.80 -25.20
CA ALA A 134 14.79 10.43 -24.03
C ALA A 134 13.81 10.60 -22.85
N LYS A 135 12.53 10.91 -23.14
CA LYS A 135 11.48 11.01 -22.13
C LYS A 135 11.20 9.65 -21.48
N LEU A 136 11.07 8.59 -22.28
CA LEU A 136 10.88 7.23 -21.78
C LEU A 136 12.09 6.73 -20.98
N THR A 137 13.32 7.00 -21.43
CA THR A 137 14.54 6.63 -20.69
C THR A 137 14.58 7.31 -19.32
N SER A 138 14.15 8.57 -19.23
CA SER A 138 14.08 9.31 -17.97
C SER A 138 13.03 8.73 -17.02
N GLU A 139 11.85 8.34 -17.52
CA GLU A 139 10.81 7.66 -16.73
C GLU A 139 11.28 6.30 -16.18
N ILE A 140 12.02 5.51 -16.98
CA ILE A 140 12.60 4.23 -16.52
C ILE A 140 13.65 4.49 -15.42
N ILE A 141 14.54 5.46 -15.60
CA ILE A 141 15.56 5.81 -14.60
C ILE A 141 14.90 6.31 -13.31
N GLU A 142 13.83 7.09 -13.39
CA GLU A 142 13.08 7.56 -12.22
C GLU A 142 12.42 6.39 -11.46
N LEU A 143 11.84 5.42 -12.18
CA LEU A 143 11.30 4.18 -11.60
C LEU A 143 12.38 3.37 -10.88
N TYR A 144 13.59 3.30 -11.43
CA TYR A 144 14.75 2.66 -10.79
C TYR A 144 15.24 3.43 -9.54
N SER A 145 15.28 4.77 -9.61
CA SER A 145 15.84 5.61 -8.54
C SER A 145 14.96 5.57 -7.28
N LYS A 146 13.63 5.57 -7.45
CA LYS A 146 12.67 5.45 -6.33
C LYS A 146 12.79 4.14 -5.54
N GLN A 147 13.45 3.12 -6.10
CA GLN A 147 13.66 1.82 -5.46
C GLN A 147 14.87 1.82 -4.51
N VAL A 148 15.86 2.69 -4.72
CA VAL A 148 17.06 2.78 -3.88
C VAL A 148 16.77 3.53 -2.58
N ASP A 149 15.86 4.51 -2.62
CA ASP A 149 15.50 5.32 -1.46
C ASP A 149 14.50 4.64 -0.49
N SER A 150 14.03 3.42 -0.81
CA SER A 150 13.02 2.69 -0.04
C SER A 150 13.47 1.31 0.48
N LEU A 151 14.78 1.01 0.38
CA LEU A 151 15.48 -0.10 1.05
C LEU A 151 16.20 0.40 2.31
#